data_AF-A0A951XE75-F1
#
_entry.id   AF-A0A951XE75-F1
#
_cell.length_a   1.000
_cell.length_b   1.000
_cell.length_c   1.000
_cell.angle_alpha   90.00
_cell.angle_beta   90.00
_cell.angle_gamma   90.00
#
_symmetry.space_group_name_H-M   'P 1'
#
loop_
_entity.id
_entity.type
_entity.pdbx_description
1 polymer ?
#
loop_
_entity_poly.entity_id
_entity_poly.type
_entity_poly.pdbx_seq_one_letter_code
_entity_poly.pdbx_strand_id
1 'polypeptide(L)'
;DRKDGDWDENYDDPSFSGMFTKPIMTLQHNWMKMQDYYQDEMTQYAYTGFNFPFNKINFSYSPLPKQKGAALNFHLTNNEKIDIRRSLNSTANTKAFQTIINLDKTIPAGESIEKRPE
;
A
#
# COMPACT_ATOMS: atom_id res chain seq x y z
N ASP A 1 -12.72 -11.09 -1.53
CA ASP A 1 -14.09 -10.81 -1.06
C ASP A 1 -14.24 -9.31 -0.92
N ARG A 2 -14.93 -8.66 -1.87
CA ARG A 2 -15.27 -7.22 -1.82
C ARG A 2 -16.74 -7.10 -2.21
N LYS A 3 -17.44 -6.15 -1.59
CA LYS A 3 -18.87 -5.92 -1.82
C LYS A 3 -19.05 -5.36 -3.25
N ASP A 4 -19.90 -5.99 -4.06
CA ASP A 4 -20.27 -5.44 -5.37
C ASP A 4 -20.85 -4.03 -5.20
N GLY A 5 -20.36 -3.06 -5.98
CA GLY A 5 -20.78 -1.66 -5.93
C GLY A 5 -19.88 -0.70 -5.12
N ASP A 6 -18.77 -1.16 -4.54
CA ASP A 6 -17.82 -0.31 -3.78
C ASP A 6 -17.16 0.82 -4.60
N TRP A 7 -17.29 0.79 -5.93
CA TRP A 7 -16.79 1.83 -6.84
C TRP A 7 -17.80 2.95 -7.12
N ASP A 8 -19.09 2.68 -6.96
CA ASP A 8 -20.21 3.57 -7.30
C ASP A 8 -20.83 4.27 -6.08
N GLU A 9 -20.28 4.05 -4.89
CA GLU A 9 -20.80 4.64 -3.65
C GLU A 9 -20.70 6.18 -3.73
N ASN A 10 -21.87 6.84 -3.89
CA ASN A 10 -22.14 8.29 -3.77
C ASN A 10 -22.05 9.20 -5.01
N TYR A 11 -22.19 8.71 -6.26
CA TYR A 11 -22.29 9.60 -7.44
C TYR A 11 -23.62 9.46 -8.22
N ASP A 12 -24.72 9.91 -7.61
CA ASP A 12 -26.04 9.98 -8.24
C ASP A 12 -26.27 11.34 -8.92
N ASP A 13 -25.79 11.49 -10.16
CA ASP A 13 -26.22 12.58 -11.04
C ASP A 13 -27.11 12.02 -12.18
N PRO A 14 -28.43 12.31 -12.20
CA PRO A 14 -29.37 11.80 -13.20
C PRO A 14 -29.34 12.55 -14.53
N SER A 15 -28.44 13.53 -14.70
CA SER A 15 -28.33 14.33 -15.94
C SER A 15 -27.64 13.59 -17.09
N PHE A 16 -28.04 13.88 -18.33
CA PHE A 16 -27.39 13.35 -19.56
C PHE A 16 -25.91 13.75 -19.66
N SER A 17 -25.55 14.95 -19.18
CA SER A 17 -24.16 15.38 -18.99
C SER A 17 -23.40 14.51 -18.00
N GLY A 18 -24.07 14.06 -16.92
CA GLY A 18 -23.50 13.16 -15.92
C GLY A 18 -23.04 11.84 -16.50
N MET A 19 -23.70 11.29 -17.53
CA MET A 19 -23.30 10.04 -18.17
C MET A 19 -21.89 10.11 -18.82
N PHE A 20 -21.48 11.28 -19.31
CA PHE A 20 -20.18 11.47 -19.94
C PHE A 20 -19.07 11.82 -18.95
N THR A 21 -19.39 12.50 -17.85
CA THR A 21 -18.40 12.92 -16.84
C THR A 21 -18.19 11.89 -15.73
N LYS A 22 -19.19 11.01 -15.50
CA LYS A 22 -19.16 9.95 -14.49
C LYS A 22 -17.87 9.11 -14.50
N PRO A 23 -17.42 8.52 -15.64
CA PRO A 23 -16.23 7.68 -15.62
C PRO A 23 -14.98 8.39 -15.09
N ILE A 24 -14.77 9.65 -15.50
CA ILE A 24 -13.60 10.44 -15.07
C ILE A 24 -13.72 10.81 -13.59
N MET A 25 -14.89 11.26 -13.14
CA MET A 25 -15.10 11.63 -11.74
C MET A 25 -15.03 10.43 -10.79
N THR A 26 -15.58 9.29 -11.20
CA THR A 26 -15.48 8.03 -10.44
C THR A 26 -14.02 7.58 -10.34
N LEU A 27 -13.23 7.68 -11.41
CA LEU A 27 -11.79 7.38 -11.38
C LEU A 27 -11.02 8.36 -10.52
N GLN A 28 -11.30 9.66 -10.60
CA GLN A 28 -10.67 10.67 -9.75
C GLN A 28 -10.98 10.42 -8.27
N HIS A 29 -12.23 10.11 -7.95
CA HIS A 29 -12.66 9.83 -6.59
C HIS A 29 -12.00 8.56 -6.04
N ASN A 30 -11.93 7.51 -6.85
CA ASN A 30 -11.39 6.21 -6.46
C ASN A 30 -9.93 6.01 -6.86
N TRP A 31 -9.19 7.07 -7.16
CA TRP A 31 -7.80 7.00 -7.63
C TRP A 31 -6.90 6.24 -6.64
N MET A 32 -7.17 6.36 -5.34
CA MET A 32 -6.47 5.60 -4.29
C MET A 32 -6.75 4.11 -4.38
N LYS A 33 -8.02 3.73 -4.52
CA LYS A 33 -8.40 2.32 -4.71
C LYS A 33 -7.69 1.77 -5.93
N MET A 34 -7.69 2.50 -7.05
CA MET A 34 -7.01 2.08 -8.28
C MET A 34 -5.51 1.86 -8.09
N GLN A 35 -4.81 2.75 -7.38
CA GLN A 35 -3.40 2.55 -7.04
C GLN A 35 -3.18 1.26 -6.22
N ASP A 36 -4.02 1.02 -5.21
CA ASP A 36 -3.94 -0.19 -4.39
C ASP A 36 -4.17 -1.45 -5.24
N TYR A 37 -5.15 -1.44 -6.16
CA TYR A 37 -5.38 -2.54 -7.10
C TYR A 37 -4.14 -2.83 -7.95
N TYR A 38 -3.55 -1.80 -8.56
CA TYR A 38 -2.34 -1.96 -9.37
C TYR A 38 -1.17 -2.54 -8.56
N GLN A 39 -0.99 -2.11 -7.31
CA GLN A 39 0.08 -2.61 -6.46
C GLN A 39 -0.14 -4.06 -6.04
N ASP A 40 -1.38 -4.46 -5.75
CA ASP A 40 -1.73 -5.83 -5.40
C ASP A 40 -1.56 -6.77 -6.60
N GLU A 41 -1.99 -6.36 -7.80
CA GLU A 41 -1.76 -7.13 -9.03
C GLU A 41 -0.27 -7.30 -9.32
N MET A 42 0.53 -6.25 -9.20
CA MET A 42 1.97 -6.34 -9.41
C MET A 42 2.65 -7.25 -8.38
N THR A 43 2.17 -7.22 -7.13
CA THR A 43 2.66 -8.12 -6.08
C THR A 43 2.31 -9.57 -6.38
N GLN A 44 1.06 -9.83 -6.82
CA GLN A 44 0.62 -11.15 -7.22
C GLN A 44 1.40 -11.66 -8.43
N TYR A 45 1.62 -10.80 -9.43
CA TYR A 45 2.44 -11.10 -10.58
C TYR A 45 3.86 -11.49 -10.16
N ALA A 46 4.48 -10.75 -9.24
CA ALA A 46 5.78 -11.10 -8.68
C ALA A 46 5.77 -12.47 -7.99
N TYR A 47 4.73 -12.79 -7.22
CA TYR A 47 4.57 -14.09 -6.56
C TYR A 47 4.47 -15.25 -7.56
N THR A 48 3.86 -15.02 -8.72
CA THR A 48 3.75 -16.03 -9.78
C THR A 48 4.93 -16.08 -10.74
N GLY A 49 5.67 -14.97 -10.89
CA GLY A 49 6.69 -14.78 -11.91
C GLY A 49 8.12 -15.03 -11.45
N PHE A 50 8.42 -14.86 -10.16
CA PHE A 50 9.74 -15.14 -9.61
C PHE A 50 9.85 -16.57 -9.09
N ASN A 51 10.95 -17.24 -9.41
CA ASN A 51 11.24 -18.60 -8.95
C ASN A 51 11.84 -18.64 -7.53
N PHE A 52 11.90 -17.51 -6.83
CA PHE A 52 12.40 -17.42 -5.46
C PHE A 52 11.32 -16.89 -4.52
N PRO A 53 11.26 -17.39 -3.27
CA PRO A 53 10.30 -16.88 -2.29
C PRO A 53 10.68 -15.48 -1.84
N PHE A 54 9.70 -14.59 -1.68
CA PHE A 54 9.89 -13.28 -1.08
C PHE A 54 8.80 -12.99 -0.05
N ASN A 55 9.15 -12.19 0.97
CA ASN A 55 8.26 -11.82 2.06
C ASN A 55 7.82 -10.37 1.89
N LYS A 56 6.50 -10.11 1.83
CA LYS A 56 5.94 -8.76 1.86
C LYS A 56 5.81 -8.30 3.32
N ILE A 57 6.56 -7.26 3.70
CA ILE A 57 6.49 -6.64 5.03
C ILE A 57 5.98 -5.21 4.85
N ASN A 58 4.83 -4.90 5.44
CA ASN A 58 4.18 -3.61 5.28
C ASN A 58 4.36 -2.76 6.55
N PHE A 59 4.67 -1.48 6.37
CA PHE A 59 4.61 -0.47 7.42
C PHE A 59 3.45 0.48 7.14
N SER A 60 2.54 0.59 8.10
CA SER A 60 1.33 1.42 7.97
C SER A 60 1.42 2.66 8.86
N TYR A 61 1.03 3.81 8.31
CA TYR A 61 0.78 5.02 9.09
C TYR A 61 -0.69 5.06 9.54
N SER A 62 -0.93 5.20 10.84
CA SER A 62 -2.27 5.45 11.38
C SER A 62 -2.31 6.87 11.96
N PRO A 63 -3.08 7.80 11.37
CA PRO A 63 -3.19 9.15 11.89
C PRO A 63 -3.86 9.16 13.28
N LEU A 64 -3.59 10.22 14.06
CA LEU A 64 -4.35 10.45 15.30
C LEU A 64 -5.80 10.79 14.99
N PRO A 65 -6.74 10.52 15.91
CA PRO A 65 -8.17 10.82 15.73
C PRO A 65 -8.48 12.29 15.37
N LYS A 66 -7.56 13.22 15.65
CA LYS A 66 -7.69 14.65 15.29
C LYS A 66 -7.35 14.96 13.82
N GLN A 67 -6.68 14.06 13.10
CA GLN A 67 -6.37 14.21 11.68
C GLN A 67 -7.36 13.38 10.86
N LYS A 68 -8.07 14.03 9.94
CA LYS A 68 -9.10 13.40 9.08
C LYS A 68 -8.55 12.49 7.97
N GLY A 69 -7.23 12.35 7.88
CA GLY A 69 -6.56 11.52 6.88
C GLY A 69 -5.06 11.82 6.84
N ALA A 70 -4.29 10.93 6.22
CA ALA A 70 -2.90 11.21 5.89
C ALA A 70 -2.87 12.12 4.65
N ALA A 71 -2.07 13.19 4.67
CA ALA A 71 -1.85 13.97 3.45
C ALA A 71 -1.09 13.12 2.44
N LEU A 72 -1.63 12.97 1.22
CA LEU A 72 -0.99 12.25 0.12
C LEU A 72 0.02 13.13 -0.63
N ASN A 73 0.73 13.98 0.09
CA ASN A 73 1.73 14.86 -0.49
C ASN A 73 3.09 14.49 0.09
N PHE A 74 4.12 14.46 -0.75
CA PHE A 74 5.49 14.26 -0.28
C PHE A 74 6.02 15.43 0.56
N HIS A 75 5.29 16.56 0.57
CA HIS A 75 5.58 17.68 1.46
C HIS A 75 4.93 17.47 2.82
N LEU A 76 5.68 16.86 3.74
CA LEU A 76 5.24 16.62 5.11
C LEU A 76 5.46 17.85 5.99
N THR A 77 4.42 18.26 6.71
CA THR A 77 4.50 19.23 7.79
C THR A 77 5.31 18.66 8.96
N ASN A 78 5.78 19.55 9.85
CA ASN A 78 6.53 19.11 11.04
C ASN A 78 5.70 18.19 11.95
N ASN A 79 4.39 18.45 12.07
CA ASN A 79 3.49 17.61 12.88
C ASN A 79 3.33 16.22 12.26
N GLU A 80 3.14 16.13 10.94
CA GLU A 80 3.04 14.83 10.24
C GLU A 80 4.33 14.02 10.38
N LYS A 81 5.50 14.66 10.33
CA LYS A 81 6.78 13.97 10.57
C LYS A 81 6.87 13.40 11.99
N ILE A 82 6.33 14.10 13.00
CA ILE A 82 6.29 13.60 14.38
C ILE A 82 5.30 12.44 14.49
N ASP A 83 4.15 12.54 13.83
CA ASP A 83 3.14 11.51 13.82
C ASP A 83 3.60 10.23 13.12
N ILE A 84 4.31 10.34 11.99
CA ILE A 84 4.94 9.21 11.30
C ILE A 84 5.98 8.54 12.22
N ARG A 85 6.81 9.30 12.92
CA ARG A 85 7.75 8.72 13.90
C ARG A 85 7.03 7.95 15.00
N ARG A 86 5.92 8.49 15.49
CA ARG A 86 5.10 7.81 16.50
C ARG A 86 4.47 6.54 15.94
N SER A 87 4.03 6.52 14.69
CA SER A 87 3.42 5.32 14.09
C SER A 87 4.42 4.16 13.95
N LEU A 88 5.73 4.41 13.88
CA LEU A 88 6.74 3.34 13.87
C LEU A 88 6.64 2.43 15.11
N ASN A 89 6.17 2.96 16.24
CA ASN A 89 5.95 2.22 17.48
C ASN A 89 4.53 1.64 17.61
N SER A 90 3.73 1.69 16.53
CA SER A 90 2.42 1.03 16.51
C SER A 90 2.58 -0.49 16.56
N THR A 91 1.59 -1.18 17.12
CA THR A 91 1.63 -2.65 17.24
C THR A 91 1.86 -3.35 15.90
N ALA A 92 1.28 -2.84 14.80
CA ALA A 92 1.50 -3.38 13.47
C ALA A 92 2.96 -3.21 13.02
N ASN A 93 3.52 -2.01 13.14
CA ASN A 93 4.88 -1.72 12.70
C ASN A 93 5.93 -2.39 13.61
N THR A 94 5.68 -2.53 14.91
CA THR A 94 6.55 -3.30 15.80
C THR A 94 6.63 -4.77 15.39
N LYS A 95 5.50 -5.40 15.00
CA LYS A 95 5.51 -6.77 14.44
C LYS A 95 6.27 -6.86 13.13
N ALA A 96 6.13 -5.84 12.26
CA ALA A 96 6.90 -5.76 11.01
C ALA A 96 8.41 -5.69 11.30
N PHE A 97 8.85 -4.85 12.23
CA PHE A 97 10.25 -4.79 12.66
C PHE A 97 10.75 -6.12 13.23
N GLN A 98 9.95 -6.79 14.07
CA GLN A 98 10.30 -8.12 14.59
C GLN A 98 10.48 -9.15 13.46
N THR A 99 9.62 -9.09 12.44
CA THR A 99 9.72 -9.97 11.27
C THR A 99 11.05 -9.74 10.54
N ILE A 100 11.44 -8.48 10.32
CA ILE A 100 12.73 -8.13 9.71
C ILE A 100 13.91 -8.66 10.54
N ILE A 101 13.90 -8.42 11.85
CA ILE A 101 14.97 -8.88 12.75
C ILE A 101 15.11 -10.40 12.73
N ASN A 102 13.99 -11.12 12.64
CA ASN A 102 14.02 -12.58 12.56
C ASN A 102 14.56 -13.07 11.22
N LEU A 103 14.21 -12.41 10.12
CA LEU A 103 14.74 -12.74 8.79
C LEU A 103 16.24 -12.49 8.69
N ASP A 104 16.74 -11.37 9.23
CA ASP A 104 18.18 -11.04 9.23
C ASP A 104 19.01 -12.12 9.94
N LYS A 105 18.52 -12.64 11.07
CA LYS A 105 19.16 -13.74 11.82
C LYS A 105 19.17 -15.07 11.08
N THR A 106 18.26 -15.26 10.13
CA THR A 106 18.15 -16.50 9.36
C THR A 106 18.98 -16.50 8.08
N ILE A 107 19.60 -15.38 7.69
CA ILE A 107 20.54 -15.33 6.57
C ILE A 107 21.92 -15.76 7.10
N PRO A 108 22.41 -16.98 6.82
CA PRO A 108 23.78 -17.33 7.16
C PRO A 108 24.75 -16.43 6.39
N ALA A 109 25.75 -15.90 7.09
CA ALA A 109 26.83 -15.13 6.48
C ALA A 109 27.65 -16.07 5.57
N GLY A 110 27.30 -16.10 4.28
CA GLY A 110 28.07 -16.78 3.24
C GLY A 110 27.29 -17.86 2.52
N GLU A 111 26.57 -17.46 1.48
CA GLU A 111 26.41 -18.30 0.29
C GLU A 111 26.81 -17.45 -0.91
N SER A 112 28.03 -17.71 -1.37
CA SER A 112 28.60 -17.15 -2.59
C SER A 112 27.62 -17.39 -3.73
N ILE A 113 27.22 -16.32 -4.42
CA ILE A 113 26.47 -16.39 -5.66
C ILE A 113 27.28 -17.25 -6.64
N GLU A 114 26.93 -18.53 -6.74
CA GLU A 114 27.49 -19.43 -7.73
C GLU A 114 27.08 -18.89 -9.11
N LYS A 115 28.08 -18.54 -9.92
CA LYS A 115 27.91 -17.98 -11.26
C LYS A 115 27.01 -18.91 -12.08
N ARG A 116 25.84 -18.40 -12.46
CA ARG A 116 24.95 -19.04 -13.43
C ARG A 116 25.71 -19.14 -14.77
N PRO A 117 25.85 -20.33 -15.38
CA PRO A 117 26.43 -20.44 -16.71
C PRO A 117 25.47 -19.81 -17.74
N GLU A 118 26.08 -19.19 -18.77
CA GLU A 118 25.45 -18.44 -19.86
C GLU A 118 24.47 -19.27 -20.71
#